data_AF-A0A536YMR7-F1
#
_entry.id   AF-A0A536YMR7-F1
#
_cell.length_a   1.000
_cell.length_b   1.000
_cell.length_c   1.000
_cell.angle_alpha   90.00
_cell.angle_beta   90.00
_cell.angle_gamma   90.00
#
_symmetry.space_group_name_H-M   'P 1'
#
loop_
_entity.id
_entity.type
_entity.pdbx_description
1 polymer ?
#
loop_
_entity_poly.entity_id
_entity_poly.type
_entity_poly.pdbx_seq_one_letter_code
_entity_poly.pdbx_strand_id
1 'polypeptide(L)'
;GTAVLFGDGAGAVILRADSKPGIMASVLHADGSYVDILSVPGNVCGGKIVGSPFLQMDGQAVFKFAVKVLDEVARETLALCGLTPSDIDWLIPHQANARILEATARKLGIDLSKLVVTVDLHGNTSAASVPLALDLAIRDGRIRPGHKVMLQGVGGGFTWGASLVEM
;
A
#
# COMPACT_ATOMS: atom_id res chain seq x y z
N GLY A 1 -3.73 15.15 16.11
CA GLY A 1 -2.27 15.07 15.89
C GLY A 1 -1.96 13.78 15.16
N THR A 2 -1.00 13.81 14.23
CA THR A 2 -0.60 12.66 13.39
C THR A 2 0.55 11.84 13.98
N ALA A 3 1.24 12.37 14.99
CA ALA A 3 2.50 11.81 15.53
C ALA A 3 2.39 10.35 16.04
N VAL A 4 1.20 9.88 16.41
CA VAL A 4 0.97 8.50 16.87
C VAL A 4 0.80 7.49 15.74
N LEU A 5 0.78 7.95 14.48
CA LEU A 5 0.48 7.10 13.32
C LEU A 5 1.71 6.68 12.53
N PHE A 6 2.78 7.49 12.53
CA PHE A 6 3.91 7.33 11.62
C PHE A 6 5.14 6.78 12.33
N GLY A 7 5.92 6.00 11.60
CA GLY A 7 7.22 5.48 12.02
C GLY A 7 8.23 5.56 10.89
N ASP A 8 9.50 5.31 11.20
CA ASP A 8 10.58 5.30 10.23
C ASP A 8 10.99 3.86 9.89
N GLY A 9 11.43 3.63 8.65
CA GLY A 9 11.90 2.31 8.22
C GLY A 9 12.32 2.29 6.75
N ALA A 10 12.88 1.15 6.33
CA ALA A 10 13.25 0.91 4.95
C ALA A 10 13.02 -0.56 4.59
N GLY A 11 12.49 -0.80 3.39
CA GLY A 11 12.37 -2.13 2.80
C GLY A 11 12.95 -2.11 1.39
N ALA A 12 13.48 -3.25 0.94
CA ALA A 12 14.12 -3.36 -0.37
C ALA A 12 13.73 -4.68 -1.04
N VAL A 13 13.70 -4.67 -2.37
CA VAL A 13 13.47 -5.85 -3.22
C VAL A 13 14.50 -5.84 -4.34
N ILE A 14 15.06 -7.01 -4.65
CA ILE A 14 15.92 -7.20 -5.82
C ILE A 14 15.08 -7.89 -6.90
N LEU A 15 15.02 -7.28 -8.08
CA LEU A 15 14.36 -7.84 -9.25
C LEU A 15 15.40 -8.40 -10.22
N ARG A 16 15.04 -9.48 -10.90
CA ARG A 16 15.85 -10.10 -11.96
C ARG A 16 14.97 -10.39 -13.17
N ALA A 17 15.58 -10.43 -14.35
CA ALA A 17 14.92 -10.95 -15.54
C ALA A 17 14.69 -12.47 -15.39
N ASP A 18 13.57 -12.96 -15.90
CA ASP A 18 13.23 -14.38 -15.93
C ASP A 18 12.40 -14.70 -17.18
N SER A 19 12.34 -15.97 -17.54
CA SER A 19 11.54 -16.51 -18.65
C SER A 19 10.03 -16.55 -18.34
N LYS A 20 9.67 -16.58 -17.04
CA LYS A 20 8.29 -16.53 -16.55
C LYS A 20 8.07 -15.22 -15.77
N PRO A 21 6.89 -14.61 -15.86
CA PRO A 21 6.63 -13.37 -15.13
C PRO A 21 6.54 -13.64 -13.63
N GLY A 22 7.39 -12.97 -12.83
CA GLY A 22 7.17 -12.83 -11.39
C GLY A 22 6.13 -11.72 -11.14
N ILE A 23 6.39 -10.51 -11.62
CA ILE A 23 5.39 -9.43 -11.63
C ILE A 23 4.44 -9.68 -12.80
N MET A 24 3.17 -9.99 -12.51
CA MET A 24 2.16 -10.34 -13.51
C MET A 24 1.52 -9.09 -14.15
N ALA A 25 1.15 -8.12 -13.33
CA ALA A 25 0.58 -6.85 -13.75
C ALA A 25 0.85 -5.76 -12.70
N SER A 26 0.82 -4.51 -13.12
CA SER A 26 0.87 -3.35 -12.23
C SER A 26 0.03 -2.22 -12.79
N VAL A 27 -0.73 -1.57 -11.92
CA VAL A 27 -1.64 -0.47 -12.24
C VAL A 27 -1.35 0.68 -11.29
N LEU A 28 -1.21 1.89 -11.83
CA LEU A 28 -0.87 3.11 -11.10
C LEU A 28 -1.82 4.24 -11.49
N HIS A 29 -2.26 5.01 -10.51
CA HIS A 29 -3.18 6.12 -10.67
C HIS A 29 -2.79 7.30 -9.79
N ALA A 30 -3.24 8.49 -10.18
CA ALA A 30 -3.07 9.71 -9.40
C ALA A 30 -4.20 10.71 -9.67
N ASP A 31 -4.57 11.49 -8.65
CA ASP A 31 -5.52 12.61 -8.77
C ASP A 31 -5.11 13.74 -7.81
N GLY A 32 -4.62 14.83 -8.40
CA GLY A 32 -4.12 16.02 -7.69
C GLY A 32 -5.20 16.83 -6.97
N SER A 33 -6.48 16.60 -7.26
CA SER A 33 -7.58 17.34 -6.62
C SER A 33 -7.73 17.05 -5.12
N TYR A 34 -7.06 16.01 -4.61
CA TYR A 34 -7.09 15.59 -3.21
C TYR A 34 -5.88 16.08 -2.39
N VAL A 35 -5.07 17.01 -2.90
CA VAL A 35 -3.85 17.50 -2.23
C VAL A 35 -4.08 17.99 -0.79
N ASP A 36 -5.23 18.60 -0.52
CA ASP A 36 -5.54 19.18 0.79
C ASP A 36 -5.88 18.13 1.86
N ILE A 37 -6.11 16.87 1.48
CA ILE A 37 -6.51 15.80 2.42
C ILE A 37 -5.29 15.12 3.07
N LEU A 38 -4.13 15.10 2.41
CA LEU A 38 -2.88 14.57 2.97
C LEU A 38 -1.66 15.21 2.29
N SER A 39 -0.96 16.08 3.01
CA SER A 39 0.21 16.80 2.48
C SER A 39 1.21 17.22 3.55
N VAL A 40 2.43 17.53 3.10
CA VAL A 40 3.40 18.33 3.84
C VAL A 40 3.59 19.62 3.04
N PRO A 41 2.88 20.71 3.37
CA PRO A 41 2.85 21.91 2.53
C PRO A 41 4.13 22.76 2.62
N GLY A 42 5.06 22.38 3.51
CA GLY A 42 6.34 23.04 3.71
C GLY A 42 7.38 22.67 2.65
N ASN A 43 8.19 23.64 2.24
CA ASN A 43 9.35 23.43 1.39
C ASN A 43 10.54 24.28 1.86
N VAL A 44 11.73 24.02 1.31
CA VAL A 44 12.93 24.81 1.58
C VAL A 44 13.13 25.80 0.43
N CYS A 45 13.12 27.10 0.75
CA CYS A 45 13.38 28.18 -0.20
C CYS A 45 14.26 29.26 0.45
N GLY A 46 15.34 29.66 -0.22
CA GLY A 46 16.27 30.68 0.30
C GLY A 46 16.92 30.32 1.65
N GLY A 47 17.17 29.03 1.89
CA GLY A 47 17.75 28.54 3.15
C GLY A 47 16.79 28.55 4.35
N LYS A 48 15.48 28.73 4.12
CA LYS A 48 14.45 28.73 5.16
C LYS A 48 13.30 27.80 4.79
N ILE A 49 12.55 27.36 5.81
CA ILE A 49 11.29 26.64 5.62
C ILE A 49 10.20 27.67 5.28
N VAL A 50 9.48 27.45 4.18
CA VAL A 50 8.29 28.21 3.77
C VAL A 50 7.09 27.27 3.82
N GLY A 51 6.01 27.67 4.48
CA GLY A 51 4.85 26.83 4.74
C GLY A 51 4.99 26.00 6.03
N SER A 52 4.11 25.00 6.22
CA SER A 52 4.14 24.13 7.41
C SER A 52 5.03 22.90 7.15
N PRO A 53 6.10 22.68 7.94
CA PRO A 53 6.99 21.52 7.77
C PRO A 53 6.38 20.21 8.28
N PHE A 54 5.19 20.26 8.87
CA PHE A 54 4.53 19.09 9.45
C PHE A 54 3.46 18.53 8.52
N LEU A 55 3.30 17.21 8.61
CA LEU A 55 2.23 16.48 7.93
C LEU A 55 0.85 16.96 8.38
N GLN A 56 0.02 17.30 7.41
CA GLN A 56 -1.39 17.65 7.56
C GLN A 56 -2.24 16.56 6.94
N MET A 57 -3.33 16.18 7.64
CA MET A 57 -4.16 15.06 7.22
C MET A 57 -5.60 15.21 7.71
N ASP A 58 -6.57 15.02 6.80
CA ASP A 58 -7.96 14.71 7.13
C ASP A 58 -8.15 13.19 7.13
N GLY A 59 -8.00 12.58 8.31
CA GLY A 59 -8.06 11.12 8.45
C GLY A 59 -9.38 10.48 8.00
N GLN A 60 -10.50 11.20 8.08
CA GLN A 60 -11.80 10.65 7.66
C GLN A 60 -11.91 10.62 6.13
N ALA A 61 -11.47 11.70 5.47
CA ALA A 61 -11.41 11.76 4.02
C ALA A 61 -10.42 10.73 3.46
N VAL A 62 -9.21 10.62 4.06
CA VAL A 62 -8.22 9.59 3.71
C VAL A 62 -8.83 8.18 3.78
N PHE A 63 -9.49 7.84 4.89
CA PHE A 63 -10.06 6.50 5.07
C PHE A 63 -11.06 6.13 3.97
N LYS A 64 -12.03 7.01 3.70
CA LYS A 64 -13.09 6.77 2.72
C LYS A 64 -12.52 6.63 1.31
N PHE A 65 -11.57 7.50 0.96
CA PHE A 65 -10.92 7.46 -0.34
C PHE A 65 -10.08 6.19 -0.52
N ALA A 66 -9.22 5.87 0.46
CA ALA A 66 -8.33 4.71 0.43
C ALA A 66 -9.08 3.39 0.20
N VAL A 67 -10.12 3.11 0.98
CA VAL A 67 -10.89 1.85 0.86
C VAL A 67 -11.57 1.74 -0.51
N LYS A 68 -12.01 2.86 -1.10
CA LYS A 68 -12.59 2.88 -2.44
C LYS A 68 -11.54 2.51 -3.49
N VAL A 69 -10.47 3.30 -3.57
CA VAL A 69 -9.50 3.20 -4.68
C VAL A 69 -8.64 1.94 -4.62
N LEU A 70 -8.36 1.43 -3.41
CA LEU A 70 -7.60 0.18 -3.25
C LEU A 70 -8.39 -1.04 -3.73
N ASP A 71 -9.71 -1.07 -3.50
CA ASP A 71 -10.58 -2.13 -4.04
C ASP A 71 -10.68 -2.05 -5.57
N GLU A 72 -10.88 -0.84 -6.12
CA GLU A 72 -10.96 -0.61 -7.57
C GLU A 72 -9.67 -1.04 -8.29
N VAL A 73 -8.51 -0.57 -7.81
CA VAL A 73 -7.21 -0.88 -8.45
C VAL A 73 -6.82 -2.35 -8.30
N ALA A 74 -7.25 -3.03 -7.22
CA ALA A 74 -7.07 -4.48 -7.08
C ALA A 74 -7.76 -5.23 -8.21
N ARG A 75 -9.04 -4.89 -8.44
CA ARG A 75 -9.91 -5.57 -9.40
C ARG A 75 -9.44 -5.29 -10.82
N GLU A 76 -9.03 -4.05 -11.09
CA GLU A 76 -8.40 -3.68 -12.37
C GLU A 76 -7.13 -4.51 -12.62
N THR A 77 -6.24 -4.60 -11.63
CA THR A 77 -4.99 -5.38 -11.74
C THR A 77 -5.27 -6.88 -11.98
N LEU A 78 -6.24 -7.46 -11.26
CA LEU A 78 -6.64 -8.86 -11.44
C LEU A 78 -7.26 -9.10 -12.82
N ALA A 79 -8.08 -8.17 -13.32
CA ALA A 79 -8.71 -8.27 -14.63
C ALA A 79 -7.69 -8.33 -15.77
N LEU A 80 -6.58 -7.58 -15.67
CA LEU A 80 -5.47 -7.66 -16.64
C LEU A 80 -4.83 -9.06 -16.70
N CYS A 81 -4.95 -9.84 -15.63
CA CYS A 81 -4.45 -11.22 -15.56
C CYS A 81 -5.54 -12.27 -15.80
N GLY A 82 -6.81 -11.88 -16.01
CA GLY A 82 -7.94 -12.81 -16.10
C GLY A 82 -8.24 -13.53 -14.79
N LEU A 83 -7.91 -12.91 -13.64
CA LEU A 83 -8.05 -13.48 -12.30
C LEU A 83 -9.15 -12.76 -11.49
N THR A 84 -9.47 -13.34 -10.35
CA THR A 84 -10.47 -12.85 -9.39
C THR A 84 -9.86 -12.73 -8.00
N PRO A 85 -10.50 -12.02 -7.04
CA PRO A 85 -9.96 -11.90 -5.69
C PRO A 85 -9.75 -13.24 -4.96
N SER A 86 -10.49 -14.30 -5.31
CA SER A 86 -10.30 -15.62 -4.73
C SER A 86 -8.98 -16.30 -5.14
N ASP A 87 -8.35 -15.84 -6.22
CA ASP A 87 -7.07 -16.36 -6.72
C ASP A 87 -5.87 -15.74 -5.96
N ILE A 88 -6.10 -14.81 -5.04
CA ILE A 88 -5.05 -14.20 -4.21
C ILE A 88 -4.77 -15.10 -3.00
N ASP A 89 -3.49 -15.43 -2.80
CA ASP A 89 -3.00 -16.14 -1.63
C ASP A 89 -2.71 -15.19 -0.47
N TRP A 90 -2.13 -14.02 -0.77
CA TRP A 90 -1.80 -13.00 0.22
C TRP A 90 -2.09 -11.58 -0.26
N LEU A 91 -2.70 -10.77 0.61
CA LEU A 91 -2.89 -9.34 0.42
C LEU A 91 -1.91 -8.57 1.31
N ILE A 92 -1.06 -7.74 0.69
CA ILE A 92 -0.13 -6.84 1.37
C ILE A 92 -0.44 -5.40 0.98
N PRO A 93 -1.33 -4.73 1.71
CA PRO A 93 -1.60 -3.32 1.51
C PRO A 93 -0.57 -2.45 2.26
N HIS A 94 -0.50 -1.18 1.89
CA HIS A 94 0.18 -0.15 2.67
C HIS A 94 -0.38 -0.09 4.10
N GLN A 95 0.52 -0.17 5.09
CA GLN A 95 0.25 -0.28 6.52
C GLN A 95 -0.06 1.10 7.14
N ALA A 96 -1.11 1.76 6.65
CA ALA A 96 -1.51 3.08 7.15
C ALA A 96 -2.32 3.00 8.46
N ASN A 97 -3.28 2.09 8.52
CA ASN A 97 -4.19 1.91 9.65
C ASN A 97 -4.92 0.57 9.53
N ALA A 98 -4.91 -0.27 10.58
CA ALA A 98 -5.54 -1.60 10.56
C ALA A 98 -7.00 -1.60 10.04
N ARG A 99 -7.77 -0.54 10.35
CA ARG A 99 -9.16 -0.41 9.88
C ARG A 99 -9.27 -0.28 8.35
N ILE A 100 -8.32 0.40 7.70
CA ILE A 100 -8.28 0.51 6.22
C ILE A 100 -7.96 -0.86 5.64
N LEU A 101 -6.93 -1.52 6.18
CA LEU A 101 -6.46 -2.81 5.70
C LEU A 101 -7.58 -3.86 5.73
N GLU A 102 -8.24 -4.00 6.87
CA GLU A 102 -9.35 -4.94 7.01
C GLU A 102 -10.58 -4.54 6.19
N ALA A 103 -10.88 -3.24 6.06
CA ALA A 103 -12.00 -2.79 5.23
C ALA A 103 -11.77 -3.09 3.75
N THR A 104 -10.54 -2.88 3.26
CA THR A 104 -10.14 -3.25 1.89
C THR A 104 -10.24 -4.76 1.68
N ALA A 105 -9.70 -5.57 2.60
CA ALA A 105 -9.78 -7.03 2.52
C ALA A 105 -11.24 -7.52 2.48
N ARG A 106 -12.09 -7.03 3.39
CA ARG A 106 -13.53 -7.36 3.42
C ARG A 106 -14.24 -6.93 2.14
N LYS A 107 -13.94 -5.74 1.60
CA LYS A 107 -14.55 -5.24 0.37
C LYS A 107 -14.14 -6.06 -0.87
N LEU A 108 -12.92 -6.58 -0.88
CA LEU A 108 -12.43 -7.51 -1.90
C LEU A 108 -12.98 -8.93 -1.73
N GLY A 109 -13.57 -9.26 -0.58
CA GLY A 109 -14.00 -10.62 -0.25
C GLY A 109 -12.83 -11.56 0.09
N ILE A 110 -11.70 -11.00 0.54
CA ILE A 110 -10.51 -11.75 0.94
C ILE A 110 -10.59 -12.02 2.44
N ASP A 111 -10.35 -13.27 2.84
CA ASP A 111 -10.29 -13.68 4.24
C ASP A 111 -9.18 -12.93 4.99
N LEU A 112 -9.46 -12.45 6.20
CA LEU A 112 -8.48 -11.69 6.99
C LEU A 112 -7.26 -12.53 7.37
N SER A 113 -7.33 -13.86 7.36
CA SER A 113 -6.17 -14.74 7.54
C SER A 113 -5.15 -14.66 6.39
N LYS A 114 -5.56 -14.16 5.21
CA LYS A 114 -4.69 -13.89 4.05
C LYS A 114 -4.15 -12.46 4.02
N LEU A 115 -4.49 -11.62 5.00
CA LEU A 115 -4.05 -10.23 5.10
C LEU A 115 -2.76 -10.14 5.92
N VAL A 116 -1.70 -9.57 5.34
CA VAL A 116 -0.47 -9.28 6.09
C VAL A 116 -0.62 -7.95 6.82
N VAL A 117 -0.59 -8.02 8.15
CA VAL A 117 -0.66 -6.86 9.05
C VAL A 117 0.65 -6.73 9.82
N THR A 118 1.25 -5.54 9.75
CA THR A 118 2.44 -5.14 10.50
C THR A 118 2.35 -3.72 11.06
N VAL A 119 1.21 -3.03 10.85
CA VAL A 119 0.97 -1.66 11.35
C VAL A 119 1.05 -1.57 12.88
N ASP A 120 0.74 -2.64 13.58
CA ASP A 120 0.86 -2.79 15.03
C ASP A 120 2.32 -2.85 15.52
N LEU A 121 3.24 -3.26 14.64
CA LEU A 121 4.67 -3.34 14.93
C LEU A 121 5.45 -2.10 14.44
N HIS A 122 5.09 -1.59 13.26
CA HIS A 122 5.89 -0.58 12.56
C HIS A 122 5.23 0.80 12.50
N GLY A 123 3.91 0.90 12.74
CA GLY A 123 3.13 2.06 12.34
C GLY A 123 3.14 2.28 10.82
N ASN A 124 2.79 3.49 10.39
CA ASN A 124 2.85 3.91 8.99
C ASN A 124 4.25 4.39 8.63
N THR A 125 5.01 3.56 7.91
CA THR A 125 6.37 3.88 7.42
C THR A 125 6.40 4.38 5.97
N SER A 126 5.28 4.93 5.49
CA SER A 126 5.14 5.47 4.13
C SER A 126 5.56 4.44 3.06
N ALA A 127 6.45 4.81 2.14
CA ALA A 127 6.92 3.93 1.05
C ALA A 127 7.62 2.64 1.54
N ALA A 128 8.20 2.63 2.75
CA ALA A 128 8.86 1.44 3.28
C ALA A 128 7.87 0.35 3.71
N SER A 129 6.60 0.71 3.89
CA SER A 129 5.59 -0.12 4.52
C SER A 129 5.29 -1.44 3.80
N VAL A 130 5.04 -1.39 2.49
CA VAL A 130 4.76 -2.59 1.68
C VAL A 130 5.98 -3.52 1.63
N PRO A 131 7.21 -3.05 1.28
CA PRO A 131 8.36 -3.95 1.24
C PRO A 131 8.77 -4.49 2.62
N LEU A 132 8.58 -3.74 3.71
CA LEU A 132 8.78 -4.27 5.07
C LEU A 132 7.81 -5.42 5.40
N ALA A 133 6.53 -5.24 5.08
CA ALA A 133 5.53 -6.29 5.30
C ALA A 133 5.76 -7.52 4.42
N LEU A 134 6.19 -7.33 3.17
CA LEU A 134 6.57 -8.40 2.25
C LEU A 134 7.77 -9.19 2.78
N ASP A 135 8.85 -8.52 3.17
CA ASP A 135 10.06 -9.16 3.71
C ASP A 135 9.73 -9.99 4.96
N LEU A 136 8.95 -9.43 5.90
CA LEU A 136 8.54 -10.15 7.10
C LEU A 136 7.76 -11.43 6.77
N ALA A 137 6.73 -11.34 5.92
CA ALA A 137 5.87 -12.47 5.56
C ALA A 137 6.59 -13.55 4.73
N ILE A 138 7.66 -13.20 4.02
CA ILE A 138 8.55 -14.17 3.38
C ILE A 138 9.41 -14.87 4.45
N ARG A 139 10.06 -14.09 5.34
CA ARG A 139 10.99 -14.63 6.36
C ARG A 139 10.32 -15.54 7.38
N ASP A 140 9.05 -15.30 7.71
CA ASP A 140 8.29 -16.13 8.64
C ASP A 140 7.55 -17.30 7.96
N GLY A 141 7.70 -17.46 6.63
CA GLY A 141 7.24 -18.63 5.88
C GLY A 141 5.76 -18.63 5.49
N ARG A 142 5.04 -17.52 5.70
CA ARG A 142 3.67 -17.31 5.21
C ARG A 142 3.64 -17.28 3.68
N ILE A 143 4.51 -16.49 3.06
CA ILE A 143 4.64 -16.38 1.61
C ILE A 143 5.65 -17.41 1.11
N ARG A 144 5.27 -18.13 0.06
CA ARG A 144 6.04 -19.25 -0.52
C ARG A 144 6.05 -19.15 -2.05
N PRO A 145 7.02 -19.78 -2.72
CA PRO A 145 7.04 -19.83 -4.18
C PRO A 145 5.72 -20.35 -4.77
N GLY A 146 5.26 -19.72 -5.85
CA GLY A 146 4.00 -20.00 -6.54
C GLY A 146 2.78 -19.26 -5.98
N HIS A 147 2.89 -18.63 -4.80
CA HIS A 147 1.79 -17.82 -4.26
C HIS A 147 1.57 -16.54 -5.07
N LYS A 148 0.29 -16.18 -5.24
CA LYS A 148 -0.14 -14.91 -5.83
C LYS A 148 -0.33 -13.87 -4.73
N VAL A 149 0.55 -12.87 -4.73
CA VAL A 149 0.61 -11.82 -3.73
C VAL A 149 0.17 -10.50 -4.36
N MET A 150 -0.88 -9.91 -3.79
CA MET A 150 -1.39 -8.61 -4.18
C MET A 150 -0.74 -7.53 -3.30
N LEU A 151 0.15 -6.73 -3.90
CA LEU A 151 0.79 -5.58 -3.26
C LEU A 151 0.00 -4.31 -3.60
N GLN A 152 -0.34 -3.48 -2.62
CA GLN A 152 -1.11 -2.26 -2.89
C GLN A 152 -0.70 -1.09 -2.01
N GLY A 153 -0.87 0.13 -2.51
CA GLY A 153 -0.59 1.33 -1.74
C GLY A 153 -1.44 2.52 -2.15
N VAL A 154 -1.60 3.44 -1.20
CA VAL A 154 -2.22 4.75 -1.40
C VAL A 154 -1.47 5.78 -0.55
N GLY A 155 -1.25 6.97 -1.08
CA GLY A 155 -0.49 8.04 -0.44
C GLY A 155 -0.94 9.43 -0.88
N GLY A 156 -0.37 10.45 -0.23
CA GLY A 156 -0.67 11.85 -0.52
C GLY A 156 -0.40 12.20 -1.99
N GLY A 157 -1.18 13.16 -2.52
CA GLY A 157 -1.20 13.48 -3.94
C GLY A 157 -2.62 13.78 -4.45
N PHE A 158 -3.55 12.83 -4.48
CA PHE A 158 -3.44 11.42 -4.10
C PHE A 158 -2.79 10.56 -5.19
N THR A 159 -2.07 9.54 -4.76
CA THR A 159 -1.48 8.50 -5.63
C THR A 159 -1.85 7.13 -5.06
N TRP A 160 -2.14 6.16 -5.93
CA TRP A 160 -2.39 4.79 -5.52
C TRP A 160 -2.03 3.80 -6.62
N GLY A 161 -1.85 2.54 -6.23
CA GLY A 161 -1.49 1.51 -7.18
C GLY A 161 -1.56 0.12 -6.58
N ALA A 162 -1.50 -0.86 -7.47
CA ALA A 162 -1.39 -2.26 -7.12
C ALA A 162 -0.47 -3.01 -8.09
N SER A 163 0.17 -4.05 -7.57
CA SER A 163 0.96 -5.01 -8.34
C SER A 163 0.58 -6.42 -7.90
N LEU A 164 0.23 -7.27 -8.88
CA LEU A 164 0.06 -8.69 -8.65
C LEU A 164 1.37 -9.40 -8.98
N VAL A 165 1.88 -10.16 -8.03
CA VAL A 165 3.16 -10.87 -8.13
C VAL A 165 2.96 -12.35 -7.85
N GLU A 166 3.49 -13.21 -8.71
CA GLU A 166 3.69 -14.63 -8.43
C GLU A 166 5.12 -14.83 -7.92
N MET A 167 5.25 -15.36 -6.70
CA MET A 167 6.51 -15.45 -5.95
C MET A 167 7.39 -16.64 -6.34
#